data_AF-A0A2S4V9C7-F1
#
_entry.id   AF-A0A2S4V9C7-F1
#
_cell.length_a   1.000
_cell.length_b   1.000
_cell.length_c   1.000
_cell.angle_alpha   90.00
_cell.angle_beta   90.00
_cell.angle_gamma   90.00
#
_symmetry.space_group_name_H-M   'P 1'
#
loop_
_entity.id
_entity.type
_entity.pdbx_description
1 polymer ?
#
loop_
_entity_poly.entity_id
_entity_poly.type
_entity_poly.pdbx_seq_one_letter_code
_entity_poly.pdbx_strand_id
1 'polypeptide(L)'
;MTVTSASTKRIRESKNSVIKKEMEGIQGALVTVSKNSEELMGAFTKISWAISGAHSSNPGNHLNTNIFTSNNQEMDLSMSQKALDVLANRFLGKVDDNMYVASINILEEEVEARTFILISKSSTNQISQTWLASEVAKAKNIV
;
A
#
# COMPACT_ATOMS: atom_id res chain seq x y z
N MET A 1 -30.13 35.58 -42.31
CA MET A 1 -29.50 35.53 -40.97
C MET A 1 -28.61 34.29 -40.84
N THR A 2 -27.47 34.26 -41.55
CA THR A 2 -26.63 33.05 -41.68
C THR A 2 -25.18 33.28 -41.23
N VAL A 3 -24.80 34.54 -40.96
CA VAL A 3 -23.44 34.96 -40.60
C VAL A 3 -23.13 34.68 -39.12
N THR A 4 -24.13 34.72 -38.26
CA THR A 4 -23.99 34.56 -36.80
C THR A 4 -23.65 33.13 -36.38
N SER A 5 -24.24 32.10 -37.02
CA SER A 5 -24.00 30.70 -36.65
C SER A 5 -22.60 30.21 -37.03
N ALA A 6 -22.10 30.63 -38.20
CA ALA A 6 -20.76 30.29 -38.68
C ALA A 6 -19.66 30.91 -37.80
N SER A 7 -19.88 32.12 -37.30
CA SER A 7 -18.96 32.80 -36.36
C SER A 7 -18.88 32.05 -35.02
N THR A 8 -20.02 31.71 -34.42
CA THR A 8 -20.06 30.97 -33.14
C THR A 8 -19.42 29.58 -33.24
N LYS A 9 -19.63 28.88 -34.37
CA LYS A 9 -19.00 27.57 -34.62
C LYS A 9 -17.47 27.67 -34.65
N ARG A 10 -16.94 28.66 -35.37
CA ARG A 10 -15.49 28.89 -35.49
C ARG A 10 -14.84 29.25 -34.15
N ILE A 11 -15.53 30.05 -33.33
CA ILE A 11 -15.08 30.40 -31.97
C ILE A 11 -15.03 29.16 -31.07
N ARG A 12 -16.01 28.25 -31.17
CA ARG A 12 -16.03 27.00 -30.40
C ARG A 12 -14.89 26.08 -30.77
N GLU A 13 -14.64 25.87 -32.06
CA GLU A 13 -13.53 25.05 -32.56
C GLU A 13 -12.16 25.62 -32.14
N SER A 14 -12.02 26.94 -32.14
CA SER A 14 -10.81 27.62 -31.64
C SER A 14 -10.58 27.35 -30.15
N LYS A 15 -11.60 27.50 -29.30
CA LYS A 15 -11.49 27.20 -27.85
C LYS A 15 -11.14 25.74 -27.59
N ASN A 16 -11.75 24.81 -28.33
CA ASN A 16 -11.44 23.38 -28.20
C ASN A 16 -9.99 23.06 -28.62
N SER A 17 -9.48 23.74 -29.65
CA SER A 17 -8.09 23.61 -30.08
C SER A 17 -7.10 24.09 -29.02
N VAL A 18 -7.40 25.23 -28.36
CA VAL A 18 -6.60 25.73 -27.24
C VAL A 18 -6.61 24.73 -26.08
N ILE A 19 -7.78 24.26 -25.66
CA ILE A 19 -7.91 23.28 -24.57
C ILE A 19 -7.09 22.02 -24.87
N LYS A 20 -7.15 21.50 -26.10
CA LYS A 20 -6.38 20.33 -26.51
C LYS A 20 -4.87 20.55 -26.38
N LYS A 21 -4.36 21.71 -26.84
CA LYS A 21 -2.94 22.06 -26.71
C LYS A 21 -2.49 22.17 -25.25
N GLU A 22 -3.31 22.78 -24.40
CA GLU A 22 -3.04 22.87 -22.96
C GLU A 22 -2.98 21.48 -22.32
N MET A 23 -3.93 20.59 -22.65
CA MET A 23 -3.95 19.21 -22.15
C MET A 23 -2.70 18.42 -22.59
N GLU A 24 -2.29 18.54 -23.85
CA GLU A 24 -1.06 17.91 -24.37
C GLU A 24 0.19 18.46 -23.65
N GLY A 25 0.23 19.76 -23.38
CA GLY A 25 1.32 20.40 -22.62
C GLY A 25 1.41 19.89 -21.18
N ILE A 26 0.28 19.82 -20.48
CA ILE A 26 0.19 19.29 -19.11
C ILE A 26 0.63 17.82 -19.08
N GLN A 27 0.16 17.01 -20.03
CA GLN A 27 0.55 15.60 -20.13
C GLN A 27 2.06 15.47 -20.34
N GLY A 28 2.66 16.27 -21.22
CA GLY A 28 4.11 16.28 -21.44
C GLY A 28 4.91 16.66 -20.18
N ALA A 29 4.43 17.65 -19.43
CA ALA A 29 5.04 18.04 -18.16
C ALA A 29 4.97 16.91 -17.12
N LEU A 30 3.82 16.23 -17.00
CA LEU A 30 3.65 15.09 -16.10
C LEU A 30 4.57 13.92 -16.46
N VAL A 31 4.67 13.57 -17.74
CA VAL A 31 5.61 12.52 -18.20
C VAL A 31 7.05 12.89 -17.84
N THR A 32 7.44 14.14 -18.01
CA THR A 32 8.79 14.63 -17.66
C THR A 32 9.05 14.52 -16.16
N VAL A 33 8.10 14.95 -15.33
CA VAL A 33 8.20 14.83 -13.86
C VAL A 33 8.29 13.37 -13.43
N SER A 34 7.48 12.49 -14.02
CA SER A 34 7.50 11.04 -13.74
C SER A 34 8.87 10.45 -14.04
N LYS A 35 9.43 10.73 -15.22
CA LYS A 35 10.76 10.25 -15.62
C LYS A 35 11.85 10.75 -14.66
N ASN A 36 11.82 12.03 -14.30
CA ASN A 36 12.79 12.59 -13.36
C ASN A 36 12.67 11.94 -11.97
N SER A 37 11.46 11.58 -11.54
CA SER A 37 11.23 10.90 -10.27
C SER A 37 11.77 9.46 -10.26
N GLU A 38 11.66 8.74 -11.39
CA GLU A 38 12.24 7.41 -11.57
C GLU A 38 13.76 7.45 -11.52
N GLU A 39 14.37 8.42 -12.20
CA GLU A 39 15.82 8.65 -12.17
C GLU A 39 16.31 8.96 -10.75
N LEU A 40 15.58 9.82 -10.02
CA LEU A 40 15.86 10.14 -8.62
C LEU A 40 15.75 8.91 -7.72
N MET A 41 14.69 8.11 -7.89
CA MET A 41 14.51 6.86 -7.14
C MET A 41 15.67 5.89 -7.39
N GLY A 42 16.09 5.74 -8.65
CA GLY A 42 17.24 4.93 -9.01
C GLY A 42 18.54 5.42 -8.37
N ALA A 43 18.73 6.73 -8.22
CA ALA A 43 19.86 7.30 -7.50
C ALA A 43 19.81 6.98 -6.00
N PHE A 44 18.64 7.08 -5.36
CA PHE A 44 18.46 6.68 -3.96
C PHE A 44 18.70 5.19 -3.75
N THR A 45 18.26 4.32 -4.65
CA THR A 45 18.55 2.87 -4.58
C THR A 45 20.06 2.62 -4.62
N LYS A 46 20.80 3.33 -5.50
CA LYS A 46 22.27 3.21 -5.58
C LYS A 46 22.96 3.69 -4.31
N ILE A 47 22.53 4.83 -3.76
CA ILE A 47 23.06 5.37 -2.50
C ILE A 47 22.77 4.40 -1.35
N SER A 48 21.53 3.90 -1.25
CA SER A 48 21.14 2.91 -0.25
C SER A 48 22.01 1.66 -0.37
N TRP A 49 22.22 1.14 -1.57
CA TRP A 49 23.07 -0.03 -1.80
C TRP A 49 24.52 0.21 -1.37
N ALA A 50 25.07 1.38 -1.69
CA ALA A 50 26.42 1.74 -1.29
C ALA A 50 26.58 1.89 0.24
N ILE A 51 25.56 2.42 0.92
CA ILE A 51 25.58 2.63 2.38
C ILE A 51 25.28 1.32 3.15
N SER A 52 24.38 0.48 2.65
CA SER A 52 23.99 -0.78 3.28
C SER A 52 25.10 -1.85 3.30
N GLY A 53 26.27 -1.54 2.74
CA GLY A 53 27.45 -2.40 2.78
C GLY A 53 27.45 -3.40 1.64
N ALA A 54 28.55 -3.42 0.89
CA ALA A 54 28.86 -4.42 -0.12
C ALA A 54 29.13 -5.79 0.52
N HIS A 55 28.10 -6.42 1.09
CA HIS A 55 28.13 -7.79 1.61
C HIS A 55 26.98 -8.61 1.02
N SER A 56 26.99 -8.81 -0.29
CA SER A 56 26.43 -10.03 -0.87
C SER A 56 26.99 -10.20 -2.27
N SER A 57 28.12 -10.91 -2.35
CA SER A 57 28.59 -11.48 -3.61
C SER A 57 27.63 -12.60 -4.02
N ASN A 58 26.64 -12.30 -4.86
CA ASN A 58 26.27 -13.19 -5.97
C ASN A 58 25.41 -12.45 -7.03
N PRO A 59 25.88 -12.28 -8.28
CA PRO A 59 25.04 -11.82 -9.38
C PRO A 59 24.49 -13.05 -10.12
N GLY A 60 23.25 -13.45 -9.82
CA GLY A 60 22.67 -14.60 -10.50
C GLY A 60 21.26 -14.92 -10.05
N ASN A 61 20.27 -14.18 -10.55
CA ASN A 61 19.20 -14.73 -11.38
C ASN A 61 18.07 -13.72 -11.55
N HIS A 62 17.88 -13.36 -12.81
CA HIS A 62 16.66 -12.78 -13.33
C HIS A 62 15.53 -13.80 -13.20
N LEU A 63 14.56 -13.55 -12.33
CA LEU A 63 13.25 -14.17 -12.43
C LEU A 63 12.19 -13.18 -11.94
N ASN A 64 11.46 -12.64 -12.92
CA ASN A 64 10.16 -12.01 -12.75
C ASN A 64 9.35 -12.77 -11.71
N THR A 65 9.27 -12.22 -10.51
CA THR A 65 8.24 -12.59 -9.56
C THR A 65 7.76 -11.27 -9.00
N ASN A 66 6.48 -10.98 -9.23
CA ASN A 66 5.73 -9.99 -8.47
C ASN A 66 5.73 -10.44 -7.01
N ILE A 67 6.85 -10.27 -6.32
CA ILE A 67 6.99 -10.46 -4.89
C ILE A 67 6.82 -9.08 -4.34
N PHE A 68 5.73 -8.89 -3.61
CA PHE A 68 5.58 -7.86 -2.60
C PHE A 68 6.85 -7.83 -1.75
N THR A 69 7.83 -7.04 -2.18
CA THR A 69 9.03 -6.78 -1.39
C THR A 69 8.57 -5.93 -0.24
N SER A 70 8.51 -6.59 0.92
CA SER A 70 8.60 -6.07 2.27
C SER A 70 9.52 -4.84 2.33
N ASN A 71 9.00 -3.68 1.96
CA ASN A 71 9.62 -2.40 2.26
C ASN A 71 9.39 -2.19 3.76
N ASN A 72 10.43 -2.47 4.55
CA ASN A 72 10.55 -1.92 5.91
C ASN A 72 10.80 -0.40 5.83
N GLN A 73 10.01 0.32 5.03
CA GLN A 73 9.66 1.69 5.33
C GLN A 73 8.70 1.58 6.51
N GLU A 74 9.25 1.72 7.72
CA GLU A 74 8.46 2.07 8.88
C GLU A 74 7.92 3.50 8.64
N MET A 75 6.94 3.63 7.74
CA MET A 75 5.83 4.53 8.02
C MET A 75 5.39 4.16 9.42
N ASP A 76 5.15 5.16 10.26
CA ASP A 76 4.61 4.96 11.60
C ASP A 76 3.17 4.44 11.46
N LEU A 77 3.05 3.16 11.09
CA LEU A 77 1.80 2.45 10.98
C LEU A 77 1.27 2.30 12.40
N SER A 78 -0.02 2.61 12.56
CA SER A 78 -0.70 2.40 13.84
C SER A 78 -0.49 0.95 14.30
N MET A 79 -0.48 0.74 15.62
CA MET A 79 -0.31 -0.62 16.16
C MET A 79 -1.40 -1.57 15.65
N SER A 80 -2.61 -1.06 15.43
CA SER A 80 -3.69 -1.80 14.77
C SER A 80 -3.29 -2.27 13.38
N GLN A 81 -2.78 -1.40 12.50
CA GLN A 81 -2.36 -1.79 11.17
C GLN A 81 -1.23 -2.84 11.20
N LYS A 82 -0.22 -2.63 12.07
CA LYS A 82 0.86 -3.61 12.27
C LYS A 82 0.32 -4.97 12.75
N ALA A 83 -0.71 -4.96 13.60
CA ALA A 83 -1.36 -6.18 14.09
C ALA A 83 -2.15 -6.89 12.99
N LEU A 84 -2.88 -6.16 12.16
CA LEU A 84 -3.62 -6.70 11.02
C LEU A 84 -2.70 -7.31 9.97
N ASP A 85 -1.54 -6.72 9.71
CA ASP A 85 -0.53 -7.30 8.82
C ASP A 85 0.00 -8.64 9.39
N VAL A 86 0.22 -8.72 10.70
CA VAL A 86 0.63 -9.97 11.36
C VAL A 86 -0.50 -11.00 11.32
N LEU A 87 -1.76 -10.59 11.51
CA LEU A 87 -2.94 -11.44 11.40
C LEU A 87 -3.04 -12.06 10.01
N ALA A 88 -2.96 -11.24 8.96
CA ALA A 88 -3.04 -11.69 7.57
C ALA A 88 -1.92 -12.69 7.24
N ASN A 89 -0.68 -12.34 7.56
CA ASN A 89 0.48 -13.19 7.29
C ASN A 89 0.39 -14.58 7.96
N ARG A 90 -0.19 -14.64 9.17
CA ARG A 90 -0.24 -15.87 9.95
C ARG A 90 -1.49 -16.70 9.68
N PHE A 91 -2.65 -16.07 9.52
CA PHE A 91 -3.95 -16.72 9.67
C PHE A 91 -4.87 -16.59 8.45
N LEU A 92 -4.54 -15.79 7.44
CA LEU A 92 -5.36 -15.68 6.23
C LEU A 92 -5.50 -17.06 5.55
N GLY A 93 -6.75 -17.50 5.35
CA GLY A 93 -7.07 -18.81 4.77
C GLY A 93 -6.72 -20.02 5.65
N LYS A 94 -6.35 -19.81 6.91
CA LYS A 94 -6.01 -20.90 7.87
C LYS A 94 -6.97 -20.99 9.05
N VAL A 95 -7.85 -20.01 9.20
CA VAL A 95 -8.88 -19.96 10.25
C VAL A 95 -10.24 -19.75 9.58
N ASP A 96 -11.32 -20.10 10.28
CA ASP A 96 -12.68 -19.86 9.81
C ASP A 96 -12.90 -18.37 9.50
N ASP A 97 -13.62 -18.07 8.42
CA ASP A 97 -13.84 -16.70 7.95
C ASP A 97 -14.51 -15.83 9.01
N ASN A 98 -15.46 -16.38 9.78
CA ASN A 98 -16.11 -15.61 10.85
C ASN A 98 -15.15 -15.32 12.00
N MET A 99 -14.25 -16.26 12.30
CA MET A 99 -13.19 -16.04 13.30
C MET A 99 -12.19 -15.00 12.81
N TYR A 100 -11.82 -15.03 11.53
CA TYR A 100 -10.90 -14.05 10.93
C TYR A 100 -11.48 -12.64 10.99
N VAL A 101 -12.73 -12.46 10.54
CA VAL A 101 -13.43 -11.17 10.58
C VAL A 101 -13.61 -10.67 12.01
N ALA A 102 -14.01 -11.55 12.95
CA ALA A 102 -14.13 -11.15 14.35
C ALA A 102 -12.79 -10.72 14.95
N SER A 103 -11.69 -11.37 14.56
CA SER A 103 -10.34 -11.01 15.00
C SER A 103 -9.90 -9.65 14.46
N ILE A 104 -10.33 -9.25 13.26
CA ILE A 104 -10.06 -7.91 12.73
C ILE A 104 -10.64 -6.86 13.68
N ASN A 105 -11.91 -6.99 14.05
CA ASN A 105 -12.59 -6.04 14.93
C ASN A 105 -11.90 -5.93 16.31
N ILE A 106 -11.38 -7.04 16.85
CA ILE A 106 -10.60 -7.02 18.10
C ILE A 106 -9.30 -6.22 17.93
N LEU A 107 -8.63 -6.36 16.78
CA LEU A 107 -7.33 -5.72 16.52
C LEU A 107 -7.44 -4.28 16.01
N GLU A 108 -8.65 -3.75 15.80
CA GLU A 108 -8.87 -2.32 15.62
C GLU A 108 -8.55 -1.54 16.91
N GLU A 109 -8.79 -2.15 18.07
CA GLU A 109 -8.46 -1.57 19.36
C GLU A 109 -6.96 -1.64 19.64
N GLU A 110 -6.39 -0.51 20.09
CA GLU A 110 -4.95 -0.34 20.13
C GLU A 110 -4.27 -1.22 21.20
N VAL A 111 -4.94 -1.46 22.33
CA VAL A 111 -4.41 -2.27 23.44
C VAL A 111 -4.31 -3.75 23.03
N GLU A 112 -5.34 -4.24 22.37
CA GLU A 112 -5.51 -5.58 21.85
C GLU A 112 -4.51 -5.81 20.72
N ALA A 113 -4.35 -4.84 19.81
CA ALA A 113 -3.34 -4.87 18.75
C ALA A 113 -1.91 -5.00 19.29
N ARG A 114 -1.54 -4.18 20.29
CA ARG A 114 -0.22 -4.24 20.94
C ARG A 114 0.00 -5.60 21.61
N THR A 115 -1.01 -6.09 22.32
CA THR A 115 -0.96 -7.39 23.02
C THR A 115 -0.79 -8.52 22.02
N PHE A 116 -1.56 -8.52 20.93
CA PHE A 116 -1.47 -9.51 19.86
C PHE A 116 -0.09 -9.53 19.19
N ILE A 117 0.48 -8.36 18.91
CA ILE A 117 1.83 -8.26 18.34
C ILE A 117 2.86 -8.88 19.30
N LEU A 118 2.76 -8.56 20.60
CA LEU A 118 3.68 -9.09 21.61
C LEU A 118 3.59 -10.61 21.73
N ILE A 119 2.38 -11.16 21.79
CA ILE A 119 2.15 -12.61 21.83
C ILE A 119 2.69 -13.26 20.56
N SER A 120 2.39 -12.69 19.39
CA SER A 120 2.83 -13.22 18.10
C SER A 120 4.35 -13.23 17.96
N LYS A 121 5.06 -12.25 18.53
CA LYS A 121 6.54 -12.22 18.53
C LYS A 121 7.16 -13.24 19.49
N SER A 122 6.51 -13.52 20.61
CA SER A 122 7.08 -14.33 21.70
C SER A 122 6.59 -15.78 21.73
N SER A 123 5.55 -16.12 20.97
CA SER A 123 4.82 -17.38 21.09
C SER A 123 4.49 -18.03 19.74
N THR A 124 3.93 -19.24 19.78
CA THR A 124 3.51 -19.98 18.58
C THR A 124 2.20 -19.44 18.00
N ASN A 125 1.95 -19.73 16.71
CA ASN A 125 0.69 -19.35 16.06
C ASN A 125 -0.55 -19.90 16.78
N GLN A 126 -0.46 -21.11 17.35
CA GLN A 126 -1.54 -21.71 18.13
C GLN A 126 -1.87 -20.89 19.37
N ILE A 127 -0.85 -20.40 20.09
CA ILE A 127 -1.05 -19.55 21.27
C ILE A 127 -1.68 -18.21 20.86
N SER A 128 -1.17 -17.56 19.81
CA SER A 128 -1.74 -16.32 19.27
C SER A 128 -3.22 -16.49 18.87
N GLN A 129 -3.55 -17.60 18.19
CA GLN A 129 -4.91 -17.90 17.78
C GLN A 129 -5.83 -18.20 18.98
N THR A 130 -5.32 -18.91 19.98
CA THR A 130 -6.09 -19.24 21.20
C THR A 130 -6.44 -17.96 21.97
N TRP A 131 -5.49 -17.04 22.07
CA TRP A 131 -5.73 -15.73 22.66
C TRP A 131 -6.79 -14.94 21.88
N LEU A 132 -6.67 -14.84 20.55
CA LEU A 132 -7.67 -14.17 19.70
C LEU A 132 -9.08 -14.75 19.89
N ALA A 133 -9.20 -16.08 19.89
CA ALA A 133 -10.47 -16.75 20.11
C ALA A 133 -11.08 -16.40 21.48
N SER A 134 -10.25 -16.24 22.51
CA SER A 134 -10.71 -15.83 23.84
C SER A 134 -11.20 -14.38 23.89
N GLU A 135 -10.53 -13.44 23.20
CA GLU A 135 -10.98 -12.05 23.13
C GLU A 135 -12.26 -11.91 22.31
N VAL A 136 -12.35 -12.64 21.18
CA VAL A 136 -13.60 -12.72 20.40
C VAL A 136 -14.76 -13.26 21.23
N ALA A 137 -14.51 -14.28 22.07
CA ALA A 137 -15.54 -14.82 22.96
C ALA A 137 -15.96 -13.82 24.04
N LYS A 138 -15.02 -13.07 24.63
CA LYS A 138 -15.32 -12.01 25.60
C LYS A 138 -16.18 -10.92 24.98
N ALA A 139 -15.83 -10.42 23.79
CA ALA A 139 -16.58 -9.38 23.10
C ALA A 139 -18.03 -9.80 22.80
N LYS A 140 -18.27 -11.08 22.50
CA LYS A 140 -19.61 -11.64 22.26
C LYS A 140 -20.47 -11.78 23.53
N ASN A 141 -19.85 -11.88 24.71
CA ASN A 141 -20.55 -12.02 25.99
C ASN A 141 -20.91 -10.67 26.63
N ILE A 142 -20.52 -9.55 26.01
CA ILE A 142 -20.77 -8.18 26.48
C ILE A 142 -21.99 -7.55 25.77
N VAL A 143 -22.60 -8.26 24.81
CA VAL A 143 -23.85 -7.89 24.11
C VAL A 143 -25.02 -8.71 24.65
#